data_AF-A0AA87Z3Z7-F1
#
_entry.id   AF-A0AA87Z3Z7-F1
#
_cell.length_a   1.000
_cell.length_b   1.000
_cell.length_c   1.000
_cell.angle_alpha   90.00
_cell.angle_beta   90.00
_cell.angle_gamma   90.00
#
_symmetry.space_group_name_H-M   'P 1'
#
loop_
_entity.id
_entity.type
_entity.pdbx_description
1 polymer ?
#
loop_
_entity_poly.entity_id
_entity_poly.type
_entity_poly.pdbx_seq_one_letter_code
_entity_poly.pdbx_strand_id
1 'polypeptide(L)'
;MSTSVADKRRNGLRLKAVVDREKSKVIFIEADSDFVDVLLSFLTIPIGTAITLAQKQLVSTGMGCVINVHTSVKNMDLQYLHFQSEAGKIMLLSPCTEAASYCEKLKLKIDNADHTEKVFCCSGSESDCTRGTYKLLSPYKDVLCKCGSPMNLEMFLKKSLSEQHMGGFVNEKTKFLVTDELQVIPLSTAANLSLSAKHGVTDDSFIEEIVFDVRANEILKLLFCSVVTNSPLTEILMKHIDVPPLNCLSLRDEKIFFKSAKAVKSTTDREGNNITVKLMFSKYKNIVCYAEANKDFVNLLFSFLTVPLNYMAKNLSDVSFRGCIHHLYKSAQDLGERFFKSQSHKSIPVNPCLPYGFSYGSDLLGIGKASHPIYYYAYNSNIIYPGGYYVEPLLTNDKSLICSSRYEGSVPLKVIGSTSDNTFSNGNDGGIVSVPTTMFIVTDSLTISLPVLACPFSRN
;
A
#
# COMPACT_ATOMS: atom_id res chain seq x y z
N MET A 1 31.50 -38.25 -2.47
CA MET A 1 32.24 -37.13 -3.09
C MET A 1 31.23 -36.19 -3.71
N SER A 2 31.10 -35.07 -3.02
CA SER A 2 30.41 -33.80 -3.30
C SER A 2 30.17 -33.46 -4.77
N THR A 3 28.90 -33.33 -5.15
CA THR A 3 28.46 -32.50 -6.28
C THR A 3 27.68 -31.30 -5.74
N SER A 4 28.14 -30.13 -6.17
CA SER A 4 27.81 -28.78 -5.75
C SER A 4 26.33 -28.47 -5.55
N VAL A 5 26.03 -27.99 -4.34
CA VAL A 5 24.87 -27.14 -4.05
C VAL A 5 24.96 -25.91 -4.94
N ALA A 6 24.10 -25.85 -5.95
CA ALA A 6 23.96 -24.68 -6.80
C ALA A 6 23.46 -23.48 -5.97
N ASP A 7 24.15 -22.38 -6.17
CA ASP A 7 24.05 -21.08 -5.51
C ASP A 7 22.61 -20.55 -5.45
N LYS A 8 21.97 -20.67 -4.27
CA LYS A 8 20.78 -19.89 -3.92
C LYS A 8 21.21 -18.42 -3.89
N ARG A 9 20.88 -17.68 -4.96
CA ARG A 9 21.12 -16.23 -5.09
C ARG A 9 21.02 -15.52 -3.73
N ARG A 10 22.11 -14.88 -3.31
CA ARG A 10 22.18 -14.01 -2.13
C ARG A 10 21.27 -12.79 -2.33
N ASN A 11 19.97 -12.91 -2.02
CA ASN A 11 19.02 -11.79 -2.01
C ASN A 11 19.25 -10.94 -0.74
N GLY A 12 20.29 -10.09 -0.78
CA GLY A 12 20.65 -9.14 0.28
C GLY A 12 21.25 -7.86 -0.32
N LEU A 13 21.15 -6.76 0.42
CA LEU A 13 21.80 -5.49 0.12
C LEU A 13 23.03 -5.33 1.01
N ARG A 14 24.16 -4.94 0.43
CA ARG A 14 25.37 -4.58 1.17
C ARG A 14 25.40 -3.08 1.35
N LEU A 15 25.17 -2.61 2.57
CA LEU A 15 25.11 -1.20 2.90
C LEU A 15 26.39 -0.77 3.60
N LYS A 16 27.03 0.28 3.11
CA LYS A 16 28.21 0.88 3.74
C LYS A 16 27.75 2.02 4.64
N ALA A 17 27.83 1.84 5.95
CA ALA A 17 27.43 2.82 6.94
C ALA A 17 28.64 3.47 7.58
N VAL A 18 28.55 4.78 7.81
CA VAL A 18 29.45 5.53 8.69
C VAL A 18 28.80 5.58 10.06
N VAL A 19 29.49 5.08 11.07
CA VAL A 19 28.97 4.95 12.44
C VAL A 19 29.82 5.72 13.44
N ASP A 20 29.16 6.30 14.44
CA ASP A 20 29.77 6.78 15.66
C ASP A 20 29.79 5.61 16.65
N ARG A 21 30.97 5.04 16.91
CA ARG A 21 31.11 3.89 17.81
C ARG A 21 30.85 4.24 19.27
N GLU A 22 31.24 5.44 19.70
CA GLU A 22 31.04 5.89 21.07
C GLU A 22 29.55 5.95 21.40
N LYS A 23 28.75 6.49 20.48
CA LYS A 23 27.28 6.59 20.63
C LYS A 23 26.52 5.36 20.13
N SER A 24 27.22 4.39 19.53
CA SER A 24 26.63 3.23 18.84
C SER A 24 25.51 3.64 17.87
N LYS A 25 25.77 4.68 17.06
CA LYS A 25 24.78 5.34 16.20
C LYS A 25 25.24 5.36 14.74
N VAL A 26 24.33 5.09 13.82
CA VAL A 26 24.54 5.32 12.39
C VAL A 26 24.47 6.82 12.12
N ILE A 27 25.48 7.37 11.45
CA ILE A 27 25.47 8.77 11.00
C ILE A 27 24.75 8.84 9.64
N PHE A 28 25.28 8.10 8.67
CA PHE A 28 24.67 7.95 7.35
C PHE A 28 25.14 6.65 6.68
N ILE A 29 24.43 6.27 5.61
CA ILE A 29 24.76 5.16 4.72
C ILE A 29 25.09 5.73 3.34
N GLU A 30 26.21 5.29 2.76
CA GLU A 30 26.46 5.45 1.32
C GLU A 30 25.66 4.37 0.58
N ALA A 31 24.63 4.81 -0.15
CA ALA A 31 23.64 3.95 -0.79
C ALA A 31 23.69 4.07 -2.31
N ASP A 32 23.43 2.96 -2.99
CA ASP A 32 23.15 2.93 -4.42
C ASP A 32 21.65 3.15 -4.70
N SER A 33 21.28 3.11 -5.99
CA SER A 33 19.89 3.19 -6.42
C SER A 33 19.03 2.08 -5.83
N ASP A 34 19.57 0.87 -5.65
CA ASP A 34 18.80 -0.29 -5.22
C ASP A 34 18.23 -0.08 -3.81
N PHE A 35 19.04 0.44 -2.88
CA PHE A 35 18.57 0.73 -1.53
C PHE A 35 17.63 1.93 -1.49
N VAL A 36 17.93 3.00 -2.25
CA VAL A 36 17.04 4.17 -2.30
C VAL A 36 15.68 3.83 -2.89
N ASP A 37 15.64 2.98 -3.91
CA ASP A 37 14.38 2.51 -4.50
C ASP A 37 13.54 1.72 -3.50
N VAL A 38 14.18 0.88 -2.69
CA VAL A 38 13.52 0.18 -1.59
C VAL A 38 12.95 1.18 -0.58
N LEU A 39 13.69 2.21 -0.18
CA LEU A 39 13.16 3.24 0.73
C LEU A 39 11.99 4.00 0.10
N LEU A 40 12.12 4.50 -1.13
CA LEU A 40 11.05 5.23 -1.81
C LEU A 40 9.79 4.36 -1.99
N SER A 41 9.94 3.05 -2.14
CA SER A 41 8.80 2.12 -2.18
C SER A 41 7.94 2.18 -0.91
N PHE A 42 8.52 2.49 0.25
CA PHE A 42 7.79 2.58 1.53
C PHE A 42 6.62 3.57 1.43
N LEU A 43 6.83 4.71 0.77
CA LEU A 43 5.83 5.76 0.59
C LEU A 43 4.62 5.28 -0.23
N THR A 44 4.81 4.26 -1.07
CA THR A 44 3.77 3.73 -1.96
C THR A 44 2.94 2.62 -1.31
N ILE A 45 3.39 2.07 -0.18
CA ILE A 45 2.73 0.94 0.48
C ILE A 45 1.45 1.42 1.17
N PRO A 46 0.28 0.82 0.87
CA PRO A 46 -0.93 1.08 1.63
C PRO A 46 -0.81 0.67 3.10
N ILE A 47 -1.45 1.42 4.00
CA ILE A 47 -1.44 1.16 5.44
C ILE A 47 -1.89 -0.27 5.76
N GLY A 48 -2.92 -0.77 5.10
CA GLY A 48 -3.41 -2.14 5.25
C GLY A 48 -2.36 -3.18 4.87
N THR A 49 -1.67 -2.98 3.74
CA THR A 49 -0.58 -3.84 3.28
C THR A 49 0.55 -3.86 4.29
N ALA A 50 0.98 -2.69 4.80
CA ALA A 50 2.00 -2.60 5.83
C ALA A 50 1.61 -3.44 7.06
N ILE A 51 0.40 -3.25 7.61
CA ILE A 51 -0.06 -4.03 8.78
C ILE A 51 -0.10 -5.53 8.48
N THR A 52 -0.59 -5.94 7.32
CA THR A 52 -0.61 -7.35 6.89
C THR A 52 0.80 -7.96 6.86
N LEU A 53 1.79 -7.23 6.34
CA LEU A 53 3.18 -7.69 6.29
C LEU A 53 3.76 -7.80 7.71
N ALA A 54 3.46 -6.84 8.58
CA ALA A 54 3.88 -6.86 9.98
C ALA A 54 3.39 -8.11 10.71
N GLN A 55 2.08 -8.37 10.63
CA GLN A 55 1.45 -9.50 11.32
C GLN A 55 1.96 -10.85 10.83
N LYS A 56 2.32 -10.96 9.55
CA LYS A 56 2.86 -12.20 8.97
C LYS A 56 4.30 -12.48 9.41
N GLN A 57 5.14 -11.46 9.55
CA GLN A 57 6.59 -11.65 9.70
C GLN A 57 7.15 -11.30 11.08
N LEU A 58 6.50 -10.43 11.84
CA LEU A 58 7.09 -9.83 13.06
C LEU A 58 6.45 -10.29 14.36
N VAL A 59 5.46 -11.20 14.32
CA VAL A 59 4.83 -11.89 15.48
C VAL A 59 4.25 -10.95 16.56
N SER A 60 4.25 -9.64 16.34
CA SER A 60 3.93 -8.67 17.39
C SER A 60 2.44 -8.35 17.47
N THR A 61 1.84 -8.75 18.59
CA THR A 61 0.45 -8.49 19.01
C THR A 61 0.31 -7.10 19.62
N GLY A 62 0.75 -6.06 18.92
CA GLY A 62 0.51 -4.67 19.33
C GLY A 62 -0.93 -4.26 19.01
N MET A 63 -1.65 -3.70 19.99
CA MET A 63 -2.98 -3.10 19.79
C MET A 63 -2.84 -1.62 19.39
N GLY A 64 -3.50 -1.21 18.31
CA GLY A 64 -3.60 0.19 17.88
C GLY A 64 -4.83 0.38 17.00
N CYS A 65 -5.43 1.58 16.95
CA CYS A 65 -6.75 1.76 16.32
C CYS A 65 -6.78 1.32 14.86
N VAL A 66 -5.73 1.60 14.08
CA VAL A 66 -5.65 1.16 12.68
C VAL A 66 -5.52 -0.37 12.55
N ILE A 67 -4.85 -1.02 13.51
CA ILE A 67 -4.74 -2.49 13.58
C ILE A 67 -6.10 -3.09 13.93
N ASN A 68 -6.89 -2.42 14.77
CA ASN A 68 -8.25 -2.84 15.09
C ASN A 68 -9.17 -2.72 13.87
N VAL A 69 -9.08 -1.64 13.10
CA VAL A 69 -9.81 -1.49 11.82
C VAL A 69 -9.42 -2.61 10.84
N HIS A 70 -8.12 -2.89 10.69
CA HIS A 70 -7.61 -4.00 9.87
C HIS A 70 -8.14 -5.37 10.35
N THR A 71 -8.11 -5.61 11.66
CA THR A 71 -8.62 -6.84 12.28
C THR A 71 -10.13 -6.98 12.10
N SER A 72 -10.88 -5.87 12.18
CA SER A 72 -12.32 -5.85 11.90
C SER A 72 -12.63 -6.25 10.46
N VAL A 73 -11.85 -5.78 9.48
CA VAL A 73 -12.00 -6.24 8.08
C VAL A 73 -11.74 -7.73 7.97
N LYS A 74 -10.66 -8.23 8.59
CA LYS A 74 -10.30 -9.66 8.56
C LYS A 74 -11.42 -10.55 9.12
N ASN A 75 -12.05 -10.10 10.20
CA ASN A 75 -13.09 -10.85 10.92
C ASN A 75 -14.52 -10.58 10.41
N MET A 76 -14.73 -9.65 9.47
CA MET A 76 -16.06 -9.32 8.96
C MET A 76 -16.64 -10.48 8.15
N ASP A 77 -17.93 -10.79 8.36
CA ASP A 77 -18.61 -11.80 7.54
C ASP A 77 -18.76 -11.33 6.10
N LEU A 78 -18.54 -12.26 5.16
CA LEU A 78 -18.51 -11.98 3.73
C LEU A 78 -19.81 -11.34 3.23
N GLN A 79 -20.97 -11.71 3.78
CA GLN A 79 -22.26 -11.17 3.38
C GLN A 79 -22.37 -9.64 3.47
N TYR A 80 -21.57 -9.01 4.34
CA TYR A 80 -21.58 -7.55 4.53
C TYR A 80 -20.60 -6.80 3.61
N LEU A 81 -19.79 -7.53 2.83
CA LEU A 81 -18.86 -6.95 1.87
C LEU A 81 -19.47 -6.92 0.47
N HIS A 82 -19.13 -5.91 -0.32
CA HIS A 82 -19.62 -5.70 -1.68
C HIS A 82 -19.50 -6.93 -2.60
N PHE A 83 -18.38 -7.65 -2.54
CA PHE A 83 -18.15 -8.84 -3.38
C PHE A 83 -18.56 -10.17 -2.75
N GLN A 84 -19.03 -10.16 -1.50
CA GLN A 84 -19.38 -11.37 -0.75
C GLN A 84 -18.34 -12.51 -0.84
N SER A 85 -17.06 -12.15 -0.95
CA SER A 85 -15.95 -13.07 -1.18
C SER A 85 -14.72 -12.61 -0.42
N GLU A 86 -13.83 -13.55 -0.11
CA GLU A 86 -12.55 -13.27 0.56
C GLU A 86 -11.69 -12.26 -0.23
N ALA A 87 -11.87 -12.18 -1.55
CA ALA A 87 -11.23 -11.16 -2.38
C ALA A 87 -11.56 -9.73 -1.91
N GLY A 88 -12.80 -9.47 -1.45
CA GLY A 88 -13.20 -8.17 -0.90
C GLY A 88 -12.40 -7.77 0.34
N LYS A 89 -12.05 -8.73 1.21
CA LYS A 89 -11.14 -8.50 2.34
C LYS A 89 -9.72 -8.25 1.87
N ILE A 90 -9.21 -9.09 0.97
CA ILE A 90 -7.85 -8.98 0.45
C ILE A 90 -7.62 -7.61 -0.21
N MET A 91 -8.60 -7.08 -0.93
CA MET A 91 -8.53 -5.76 -1.54
C MET A 91 -8.28 -4.63 -0.52
N LEU A 92 -8.75 -4.76 0.72
CA LEU A 92 -8.53 -3.78 1.79
C LEU A 92 -7.26 -4.04 2.58
N LEU A 93 -6.96 -5.32 2.84
CA LEU A 93 -5.84 -5.75 3.66
C LEU A 93 -4.51 -5.73 2.90
N SER A 94 -4.55 -5.85 1.57
CA SER A 94 -3.39 -5.81 0.70
C SER A 94 -3.74 -5.22 -0.68
N PRO A 95 -4.15 -3.94 -0.75
CA PRO A 95 -4.57 -3.34 -2.01
C PRO A 95 -3.44 -3.30 -3.05
N CYS A 96 -3.79 -3.62 -4.29
CA CYS A 96 -2.94 -3.49 -5.46
C CYS A 96 -2.90 -2.03 -5.93
N THR A 97 -1.72 -1.43 -5.91
CA THR A 97 -1.47 -0.05 -6.33
C THR A 97 -0.82 0.01 -7.71
N GLU A 98 -0.86 1.17 -8.36
CA GLU A 98 -0.10 1.43 -9.59
C GLU A 98 1.42 1.23 -9.40
N ALA A 99 1.90 1.52 -8.18
CA ALA A 99 3.30 1.36 -7.80
C ALA A 99 3.79 -0.10 -7.85
N ALA A 100 2.89 -1.10 -7.87
CA ALA A 100 3.27 -2.52 -7.93
C ALA A 100 4.21 -2.83 -9.11
N SER A 101 3.98 -2.21 -10.28
CA SER A 101 4.83 -2.39 -11.46
C SER A 101 6.26 -1.84 -11.28
N TYR A 102 6.40 -0.75 -10.53
CA TYR A 102 7.69 -0.14 -10.21
C TYR A 102 8.43 -0.93 -9.13
N CYS A 103 7.68 -1.46 -8.16
CA CYS A 103 8.21 -2.25 -7.05
C CYS A 103 8.56 -3.70 -7.45
N GLU A 104 8.09 -4.18 -8.59
CA GLU A 104 8.25 -5.57 -9.05
C GLU A 104 9.72 -5.99 -9.20
N LYS A 105 10.63 -5.05 -9.47
CA LYS A 105 12.05 -5.33 -9.73
C LYS A 105 12.98 -4.79 -8.64
N LEU A 106 12.43 -4.40 -7.49
CA LEU A 106 13.24 -4.05 -6.33
C LEU A 106 14.12 -5.24 -5.95
N LYS A 107 15.39 -4.95 -5.67
CA LYS A 107 16.38 -5.95 -5.27
C LYS A 107 15.99 -6.68 -3.98
N LEU A 108 15.29 -5.99 -3.09
CA LEU A 108 14.63 -6.57 -1.93
C LEU A 108 13.15 -6.21 -1.95
N LYS A 109 12.31 -7.25 -2.04
CA LYS A 109 10.86 -7.12 -1.91
C LYS A 109 10.45 -7.29 -0.46
N ILE A 110 9.51 -6.46 -0.04
CA ILE A 110 8.94 -6.46 1.30
C ILE A 110 7.67 -7.33 1.31
N ASP A 111 6.97 -7.36 0.19
CA ASP A 111 5.83 -8.22 -0.08
C ASP A 111 6.27 -9.52 -0.79
N ASN A 112 5.87 -10.66 -0.22
CA ASN A 112 5.92 -11.96 -0.91
C ASN A 112 4.67 -12.19 -1.76
N ALA A 113 3.85 -11.17 -1.97
CA ALA A 113 2.71 -11.29 -2.86
C ALA A 113 3.25 -11.55 -4.26
N ASP A 114 2.79 -12.63 -4.89
CA ASP A 114 3.00 -12.90 -6.31
C ASP A 114 2.27 -11.83 -7.12
N HIS A 115 2.77 -10.60 -7.09
CA HIS A 115 2.53 -9.54 -8.07
C HIS A 115 3.19 -9.89 -9.41
N THR A 116 3.35 -11.20 -9.68
CA THR A 116 3.39 -11.73 -11.02
C THR A 116 2.33 -11.02 -11.86
N GLU A 117 2.64 -10.84 -13.12
CA GLU A 117 1.86 -10.15 -14.15
C GLU A 117 0.51 -10.82 -14.42
N LYS A 118 -0.11 -11.42 -13.41
CA LYS A 118 -1.33 -12.18 -13.41
C LYS A 118 -2.50 -11.27 -13.07
N VAL A 119 -3.51 -11.36 -13.91
CA VAL A 119 -4.84 -10.88 -13.60
C VAL A 119 -5.83 -12.00 -13.86
N PHE A 120 -7.03 -11.85 -13.32
CA PHE A 120 -8.06 -12.87 -13.33
C PHE A 120 -9.26 -12.38 -14.12
N CYS A 121 -9.73 -13.20 -15.04
CA CYS A 121 -10.94 -12.96 -15.81
C CYS A 121 -12.02 -13.99 -15.45
N CYS A 122 -13.25 -13.73 -15.88
CA CYS A 122 -14.35 -14.65 -15.69
C CYS A 122 -14.20 -15.89 -16.57
N SER A 123 -14.35 -17.08 -15.98
CA SER A 123 -14.36 -18.38 -16.68
C SER A 123 -15.77 -18.89 -17.01
N GLY A 124 -16.81 -18.11 -16.70
CA GLY A 124 -18.21 -18.52 -16.78
C GLY A 124 -18.64 -18.96 -18.19
N SER A 125 -19.35 -20.09 -18.25
CA SER A 125 -19.84 -20.75 -19.47
C SER A 125 -21.05 -20.06 -20.13
N GLU A 126 -21.73 -19.16 -19.42
CA GLU A 126 -22.85 -18.39 -19.95
C GLU A 126 -22.36 -17.13 -20.67
N SER A 127 -22.24 -17.22 -22.00
CA SER A 127 -22.00 -16.10 -22.92
C SER A 127 -20.76 -15.25 -22.61
N ASP A 128 -19.58 -15.72 -23.02
CA ASP A 128 -18.37 -14.93 -23.28
C ASP A 128 -18.19 -13.66 -22.43
N CYS A 129 -18.15 -13.82 -21.10
CA CYS A 129 -18.11 -12.69 -20.16
C CYS A 129 -16.90 -11.77 -20.39
N THR A 130 -15.80 -12.36 -20.88
CA THR A 130 -14.52 -11.67 -21.11
C THR A 130 -14.48 -10.97 -22.47
N ARG A 131 -14.96 -11.58 -23.58
CA ARG A 131 -14.95 -10.90 -24.90
C ARG A 131 -16.22 -10.11 -25.19
N GLY A 132 -17.35 -10.54 -24.64
CA GLY A 132 -18.69 -10.06 -24.97
C GLY A 132 -19.26 -9.10 -23.93
N THR A 133 -19.89 -9.66 -22.89
CA THR A 133 -20.90 -8.95 -22.09
C THR A 133 -20.33 -7.96 -21.08
N TYR A 134 -19.35 -8.40 -20.27
CA TYR A 134 -18.89 -7.61 -19.12
C TYR A 134 -17.51 -7.00 -19.32
N LYS A 135 -16.60 -7.72 -20.00
CA LYS A 135 -15.24 -7.25 -20.33
C LYS A 135 -14.49 -6.75 -19.08
N LEU A 136 -14.58 -7.52 -18.00
CA LEU A 136 -13.98 -7.20 -16.71
C LEU A 136 -12.80 -8.10 -16.42
N LEU A 137 -11.80 -7.55 -15.72
CA LEU A 137 -10.71 -8.31 -15.13
C LEU A 137 -10.43 -7.82 -13.71
N SER A 138 -9.75 -8.65 -12.93
CA SER A 138 -9.43 -8.37 -11.53
C SER A 138 -7.96 -8.67 -11.24
N PRO A 139 -7.23 -7.86 -10.48
CA PRO A 139 -5.92 -8.24 -9.96
C PRO A 139 -6.04 -9.25 -8.80
N TYR A 140 -7.26 -9.56 -8.36
CA TYR A 140 -7.55 -10.52 -7.29
C TYR A 140 -8.35 -11.70 -7.82
N LYS A 141 -7.95 -12.90 -7.40
CA LYS A 141 -8.65 -14.14 -7.70
C LYS A 141 -10.02 -14.17 -7.01
N ASP A 142 -10.97 -14.87 -7.60
CA ASP A 142 -12.29 -15.22 -7.04
C ASP A 142 -13.21 -14.03 -6.77
N VAL A 143 -12.90 -12.85 -7.32
CA VAL A 143 -13.84 -11.72 -7.37
C VAL A 143 -15.03 -12.11 -8.23
N LEU A 144 -16.24 -11.86 -7.76
CA LEU A 144 -17.45 -12.17 -8.53
C LEU A 144 -17.58 -11.25 -9.75
N CYS A 145 -17.72 -11.87 -10.92
CA CYS A 145 -18.14 -11.18 -12.14
C CYS A 145 -19.62 -10.80 -12.05
N LYS A 146 -20.05 -9.86 -12.90
CA LYS A 146 -21.47 -9.47 -13.03
C LYS A 146 -22.38 -10.61 -13.49
N CYS A 147 -21.84 -11.71 -14.05
CA CYS A 147 -22.62 -12.94 -14.30
C CYS A 147 -22.87 -13.77 -13.03
N GLY A 148 -22.26 -13.41 -11.89
CA GLY A 148 -22.29 -14.20 -10.65
C GLY A 148 -21.19 -15.27 -10.55
N SER A 149 -20.48 -15.58 -11.64
CA SER A 149 -19.35 -16.54 -11.59
C SER A 149 -18.05 -15.88 -11.09
N PRO A 150 -17.19 -16.62 -10.36
CA PRO A 150 -15.92 -16.09 -9.89
C PRO A 150 -14.92 -15.85 -11.04
N MET A 151 -14.13 -14.78 -10.93
CA MET A 151 -12.99 -14.50 -11.80
C MET A 151 -11.77 -15.30 -11.31
N ASN A 152 -11.58 -16.49 -11.88
CA ASN A 152 -10.48 -17.39 -11.52
C ASN A 152 -9.61 -17.80 -12.71
N LEU A 153 -9.92 -17.33 -13.93
CA LEU A 153 -9.10 -17.58 -15.11
C LEU A 153 -7.85 -16.71 -15.07
N GLU A 154 -6.70 -17.32 -14.80
CA GLU A 154 -5.40 -16.63 -14.80
C GLU A 154 -4.99 -16.18 -16.21
N MET A 155 -4.57 -14.91 -16.31
CA MET A 155 -4.08 -14.30 -17.53
C MET A 155 -2.78 -13.57 -17.25
N PHE A 156 -1.77 -13.79 -18.09
CA PHE A 156 -0.49 -13.08 -18.00
C PHE A 156 -0.52 -11.81 -18.87
N LEU A 157 -0.22 -10.69 -18.24
CA LEU A 157 -0.13 -9.38 -18.86
C LEU A 157 1.21 -9.24 -19.57
N LYS A 158 1.16 -9.17 -20.90
CA LYS A 158 2.31 -8.81 -21.72
C LYS A 158 2.47 -7.29 -21.75
N LYS A 159 3.50 -6.77 -21.08
CA LYS A 159 3.84 -5.35 -21.05
C LYS A 159 4.71 -4.94 -22.25
N SER A 160 4.65 -3.66 -22.62
CA SER A 160 5.54 -3.05 -23.62
C SER A 160 7.01 -3.10 -23.18
N LEU A 161 7.94 -3.07 -24.15
CA LEU A 161 9.38 -3.07 -23.88
C LEU A 161 9.81 -1.87 -23.02
N SER A 162 9.16 -0.72 -23.16
CA SER A 162 9.41 0.46 -22.32
C SER A 162 9.04 0.24 -20.86
N GLU A 163 7.99 -0.53 -20.59
CA GLU A 163 7.57 -0.84 -19.22
C GLU A 163 8.33 -2.01 -18.60
N GLN A 164 8.96 -2.85 -19.42
CA GLN A 164 9.92 -3.85 -18.95
C GLN A 164 11.16 -3.20 -18.30
N HIS A 165 11.34 -1.88 -18.37
CA HIS A 165 12.39 -1.16 -17.65
C HIS A 165 11.89 -0.31 -16.46
N MET A 166 10.59 -0.39 -16.10
CA MET A 166 9.97 0.39 -15.00
C MET A 166 10.41 -0.02 -13.58
N GLY A 167 11.33 -0.96 -13.43
CA GLY A 167 11.81 -1.40 -12.12
C GLY A 167 12.59 -0.31 -11.39
N GLY A 168 12.19 0.06 -10.18
CA GLY A 168 12.87 1.10 -9.39
C GLY A 168 12.54 2.53 -9.85
N PHE A 169 12.83 3.52 -9.02
CA PHE A 169 12.42 4.92 -9.19
C PHE A 169 13.58 5.82 -9.65
N VAL A 170 14.78 5.60 -9.10
CA VAL A 170 15.96 6.45 -9.33
C VAL A 170 16.91 5.86 -10.37
N ASN A 171 17.80 6.71 -10.89
CA ASN A 171 18.77 6.32 -11.91
C ASN A 171 19.83 5.35 -11.35
N GLU A 172 20.03 4.22 -12.02
CA GLU A 172 20.81 3.05 -11.55
C GLU A 172 22.28 3.35 -11.19
N LYS A 173 22.85 4.43 -11.72
CA LYS A 173 24.27 4.80 -11.50
C LYS A 173 24.44 5.92 -10.47
N THR A 174 23.36 6.33 -9.81
CA THR A 174 23.39 7.42 -8.84
C THR A 174 23.70 6.87 -7.46
N LYS A 175 24.57 7.58 -6.73
CA LYS A 175 24.83 7.31 -5.32
C LYS A 175 24.20 8.38 -4.44
N PHE A 176 23.82 7.97 -3.24
CA PHE A 176 23.15 8.82 -2.26
C PHE A 176 23.78 8.62 -0.89
N LEU A 177 23.59 9.62 -0.03
CA LEU A 177 23.78 9.54 1.40
C LEU A 177 22.39 9.43 2.03
N VAL A 178 22.20 8.41 2.88
CA VAL A 178 20.96 8.21 3.62
C VAL A 178 21.25 8.41 5.11
N THR A 179 20.65 9.42 5.74
CA THR A 179 20.85 9.66 7.17
C THR A 179 20.08 8.66 8.04
N ASP A 180 20.39 8.57 9.34
CA ASP A 180 19.63 7.75 10.29
C ASP A 180 18.12 8.06 10.28
N GLU A 181 17.78 9.33 10.03
CA GLU A 181 16.41 9.83 9.89
C GLU A 181 15.82 9.60 8.48
N LEU A 182 16.43 8.75 7.66
CA LEU A 182 16.06 8.38 6.29
C LEU A 182 15.97 9.55 5.30
N GLN A 183 16.71 10.65 5.54
CA GLN A 183 16.86 11.70 4.54
C GLN A 183 17.77 11.20 3.41
N VAL A 184 17.32 11.33 2.17
CA VAL A 184 18.05 10.90 0.97
C VAL A 184 18.67 12.11 0.29
N ILE A 185 19.99 12.13 0.21
CA ILE A 185 20.77 13.27 -0.29
C ILE A 185 21.69 12.77 -1.41
N PRO A 186 21.75 13.43 -2.59
CA PRO A 186 22.72 13.06 -3.63
C PRO A 186 24.16 13.07 -3.11
N LEU A 187 24.92 12.03 -3.40
CA LEU A 187 26.31 11.94 -2.97
C LEU A 187 27.14 13.05 -3.63
N SER A 188 27.81 13.86 -2.80
CA SER A 188 28.82 14.82 -3.21
C SER A 188 29.81 15.04 -2.08
N THR A 189 31.02 15.50 -2.38
CA THR A 189 32.04 15.82 -1.37
C THR A 189 31.52 16.84 -0.36
N ALA A 190 30.81 17.87 -0.83
CA ALA A 190 30.20 18.88 0.02
C ALA A 190 29.14 18.30 0.97
N ALA A 191 28.25 17.43 0.46
CA ALA A 191 27.23 16.77 1.28
C ALA A 191 27.86 15.89 2.37
N ASN A 192 28.88 15.11 2.02
CA ASN A 192 29.60 14.25 2.95
C ASN A 192 30.24 15.08 4.08
N LEU A 193 31.03 16.11 3.73
CA LEU A 193 31.64 17.01 4.71
C LEU A 193 30.61 17.72 5.60
N SER A 194 29.48 18.15 5.03
CA SER A 194 28.41 18.82 5.78
C SER A 194 27.73 17.90 6.80
N LEU A 195 27.52 16.63 6.46
CA LEU A 195 26.90 15.65 7.35
C LEU A 195 27.84 15.27 8.50
N SER A 196 29.13 15.11 8.22
CA SER A 196 30.16 14.89 9.26
C SER A 196 30.24 16.08 10.22
N ALA A 197 30.25 17.31 9.70
CA ALA A 197 30.25 18.52 10.53
C ALA A 197 28.98 18.65 11.40
N LYS A 198 27.79 18.37 10.83
CA LYS A 198 26.50 18.46 11.55
C LYS A 198 26.41 17.52 12.75
N HIS A 199 27.08 16.37 12.68
CA HIS A 199 27.07 15.39 13.77
C HIS A 199 28.13 15.63 14.85
N GLY A 200 28.81 16.77 14.80
CA GLY A 200 29.78 17.16 15.83
C GLY A 200 30.99 16.23 15.85
N VAL A 201 31.40 15.71 14.69
CA VAL A 201 32.61 14.90 14.56
C VAL A 201 33.81 15.84 14.78
N THR A 202 34.24 15.97 16.03
CA THR A 202 35.43 16.73 16.43
C THR A 202 36.65 15.84 16.61
N ASP A 203 36.45 14.53 16.74
CA ASP A 203 37.49 13.52 16.87
C ASP A 203 37.12 12.33 15.96
N ASP A 204 37.82 12.21 14.82
CA ASP A 204 37.60 11.15 13.83
C ASP A 204 37.95 9.75 14.37
N SER A 205 38.59 9.65 15.54
CA SER A 205 39.05 8.36 16.09
C SER A 205 37.93 7.37 16.45
N PHE A 206 36.70 7.83 16.65
CA PHE A 206 35.52 6.99 16.96
C PHE A 206 34.59 6.77 15.76
N ILE A 207 34.91 7.33 14.60
CA ILE A 207 34.14 7.18 13.37
C ILE A 207 34.68 6.01 12.57
N GLU A 208 33.78 5.09 12.21
CA GLU A 208 34.16 3.92 11.42
C GLU A 208 33.20 3.64 10.27
N GLU A 209 33.74 3.01 9.23
CA GLU A 209 32.96 2.48 8.13
C GLU A 209 32.67 0.99 8.34
N ILE A 210 31.39 0.64 8.53
CA ILE A 210 30.93 -0.74 8.72
C ILE A 210 30.05 -1.13 7.52
N VAL A 211 30.24 -2.36 7.02
CA VAL A 211 29.40 -2.91 5.96
C VAL A 211 28.40 -3.89 6.56
N PHE A 212 27.10 -3.62 6.34
CA PHE A 212 26.00 -4.45 6.77
C PHE A 212 25.42 -5.26 5.60
N ASP A 213 25.01 -6.50 5.84
CA ASP A 213 24.20 -7.30 4.91
C ASP A 213 22.75 -7.26 5.39
N VAL A 214 21.88 -6.67 4.59
CA VAL A 214 20.47 -6.40 4.91
C VAL A 214 19.60 -7.26 4.02
N ARG A 215 18.64 -8.01 4.60
CA ARG A 215 17.73 -8.88 3.86
C ARG A 215 16.30 -8.36 4.00
N ALA A 216 15.36 -9.07 3.36
CA ALA A 216 13.95 -8.66 3.31
C ALA A 216 13.33 -8.44 4.69
N ASN A 217 13.69 -9.27 5.69
CA ASN A 217 13.18 -9.12 7.06
C ASN A 217 13.67 -7.81 7.68
N GLU A 218 14.96 -7.49 7.57
CA GLU A 218 15.53 -6.24 8.10
C GLU A 218 14.93 -5.01 7.39
N ILE A 219 14.67 -5.07 6.08
CA ILE A 219 13.95 -4.02 5.36
C ILE A 219 12.52 -3.86 5.87
N LEU A 220 11.81 -4.95 6.14
CA LEU A 220 10.48 -4.87 6.72
C LEU A 220 10.52 -4.25 8.12
N LYS A 221 11.49 -4.64 8.96
CA LYS A 221 11.70 -4.00 10.27
C LYS A 221 11.99 -2.50 10.11
N LEU A 222 12.81 -2.13 9.12
CA LEU A 222 13.16 -0.74 8.81
C LEU A 222 11.94 0.08 8.39
N LEU A 223 11.04 -0.48 7.57
CA LEU A 223 9.76 0.13 7.21
C LEU A 223 8.97 0.52 8.46
N PHE A 224 8.78 -0.40 9.41
CA PHE A 224 8.02 -0.06 10.62
C PHE A 224 8.75 0.92 11.53
N CYS A 225 10.06 0.74 11.74
CA CYS A 225 10.87 1.70 12.50
C CYS A 225 10.76 3.11 11.89
N SER A 226 10.69 3.26 10.57
CA SER A 226 10.51 4.58 9.94
C SER A 226 9.21 5.30 10.32
N VAL A 227 8.18 4.55 10.69
CA VAL A 227 6.86 5.09 11.07
C VAL A 227 6.80 5.36 12.58
N VAL A 228 7.56 4.63 13.40
CA VAL A 228 7.48 4.73 14.87
C VAL A 228 8.68 5.42 15.53
N THR A 229 9.83 5.52 14.85
CA THR A 229 11.09 6.02 15.43
C THR A 229 11.83 7.00 14.50
N ASN A 230 12.67 7.85 15.10
CA ASN A 230 13.47 8.84 14.39
C ASN A 230 14.88 8.36 14.05
N SER A 231 15.27 7.15 14.48
CA SER A 231 16.60 6.57 14.24
C SER A 231 16.51 5.11 13.75
N PRO A 232 15.72 4.83 12.70
CA PRO A 232 15.46 3.47 12.25
C PRO A 232 16.73 2.71 11.79
N LEU A 233 17.73 3.38 11.19
CA LEU A 233 18.95 2.69 10.75
C LEU A 233 19.76 2.22 11.96
N THR A 234 19.92 3.06 12.97
CA THR A 234 20.59 2.69 14.23
C THR A 234 19.87 1.54 14.94
N GLU A 235 18.53 1.59 15.01
CA GLU A 235 17.75 0.55 15.68
C GLU A 235 17.87 -0.82 15.02
N ILE A 236 17.89 -0.87 13.69
CA ILE A 236 17.95 -2.12 12.94
C ILE A 236 19.38 -2.63 12.79
N LEU A 237 20.33 -1.76 12.47
CA LEU A 237 21.71 -2.16 12.13
C LEU A 237 22.61 -2.30 13.36
N MET A 238 22.42 -1.48 14.40
CA MET A 238 23.30 -1.47 15.58
C MET A 238 22.70 -2.22 16.76
N LYS A 239 21.39 -2.07 17.01
CA LYS A 239 20.73 -2.60 18.21
C LYS A 239 20.03 -3.94 17.98
N HIS A 240 19.90 -4.39 16.71
CA HIS A 240 19.21 -5.61 16.32
C HIS A 240 17.85 -5.81 17.02
N ILE A 241 17.07 -4.73 17.16
CA ILE A 241 15.81 -4.77 17.91
C ILE A 241 14.83 -5.73 17.23
N ASP A 242 14.16 -6.56 18.01
CA ASP A 242 12.91 -7.19 17.60
C ASP A 242 11.81 -6.13 17.62
N VAL A 243 11.19 -5.91 16.46
CA VAL A 243 10.36 -4.73 16.17
C VAL A 243 9.46 -4.39 17.36
N PRO A 244 9.55 -3.15 17.91
CA PRO A 244 8.70 -2.77 19.01
C PRO A 244 7.24 -2.96 18.60
N PRO A 245 6.36 -3.40 19.51
CA PRO A 245 4.96 -3.61 19.16
C PRO A 245 4.39 -2.35 18.49
N LEU A 246 3.59 -2.54 17.43
CA LEU A 246 2.99 -1.44 16.65
C LEU A 246 2.11 -0.50 17.50
N ASN A 247 1.87 -0.85 18.76
CA ASN A 247 1.29 0.01 19.80
C ASN A 247 2.20 1.21 20.18
N CYS A 248 3.46 1.26 19.74
CA CYS A 248 4.36 2.39 19.98
C CYS A 248 4.06 3.64 19.13
N LEU A 249 3.02 3.62 18.29
CA LEU A 249 2.44 4.80 17.65
C LEU A 249 1.76 5.76 18.66
N SER A 250 1.84 5.50 19.97
CA SER A 250 1.47 6.50 20.98
C SER A 250 2.20 7.81 20.72
N LEU A 251 1.43 8.78 20.23
CA LEU A 251 1.68 10.20 20.41
C LEU A 251 1.99 10.40 21.89
N ARG A 252 2.94 11.29 22.22
CA ARG A 252 3.14 11.68 23.63
C ARG A 252 1.76 11.97 24.24
N ASP A 253 1.60 11.67 25.52
CA ASP A 253 0.52 12.19 26.38
C ASP A 253 0.53 13.74 26.49
N GLU A 254 1.22 14.44 25.60
CA GLU A 254 0.98 15.84 25.32
C GLU A 254 -0.42 15.93 24.74
N LYS A 255 -1.39 16.22 25.60
CA LYS A 255 -2.75 16.65 25.28
C LYS A 255 -2.74 17.36 23.92
N ILE A 256 -3.07 16.62 22.86
CA ILE A 256 -3.25 17.22 21.54
C ILE A 256 -4.49 18.08 21.71
N PHE A 257 -4.27 19.35 22.00
CA PHE A 257 -5.31 20.35 21.88
C PHE A 257 -5.62 20.44 20.40
N PHE A 258 -6.55 19.60 19.95
CA PHE A 258 -7.44 20.03 18.90
C PHE A 258 -8.06 21.32 19.44
N LYS A 259 -7.59 22.48 18.97
CA LYS A 259 -8.46 23.66 18.99
C LYS A 259 -9.71 23.15 18.31
N SER A 260 -10.83 23.10 19.03
CA SER A 260 -12.08 22.70 18.41
C SER A 260 -12.19 23.58 17.17
N ALA A 261 -12.07 22.96 16.00
CA ALA A 261 -12.49 23.63 14.79
C ALA A 261 -13.97 23.84 15.08
N LYS A 262 -14.36 25.09 15.38
CA LYS A 262 -15.76 25.50 15.30
C LYS A 262 -16.28 24.82 14.05
N ALA A 263 -17.33 24.01 14.17
CA ALA A 263 -17.95 23.34 13.05
C ALA A 263 -18.01 24.35 11.90
N VAL A 264 -17.12 24.18 10.92
CA VAL A 264 -17.12 25.03 9.75
C VAL A 264 -18.38 24.56 9.04
N LYS A 265 -19.48 25.31 9.22
CA LYS A 265 -20.52 25.29 8.21
C LYS A 265 -19.80 25.68 6.93
N SER A 266 -19.55 24.71 6.06
CA SER A 266 -18.97 24.96 4.75
C SER A 266 -19.87 25.97 4.05
N THR A 267 -19.41 27.22 3.93
CA THR A 267 -20.03 28.27 3.12
C THR A 267 -19.63 28.09 1.65
N THR A 268 -19.79 26.86 1.17
CA THR A 268 -19.71 26.53 -0.25
C THR A 268 -20.85 25.57 -0.52
N ASP A 269 -21.83 26.03 -1.29
CA ASP A 269 -22.92 25.25 -1.85
C ASP A 269 -22.39 24.16 -2.80
N ARG A 270 -21.76 23.14 -2.22
CA ARG A 270 -21.64 21.80 -2.79
C ARG A 270 -22.24 20.90 -1.73
N GLU A 271 -23.23 20.08 -2.10
CA GLU A 271 -23.85 19.08 -1.23
C GLU A 271 -22.75 18.19 -0.62
N GLY A 272 -22.22 18.60 0.53
CA GLY A 272 -21.26 17.82 1.29
C GLY A 272 -22.02 16.70 1.96
N ASN A 273 -21.75 15.46 1.56
CA ASN A 273 -22.30 14.27 2.20
C ASN A 273 -21.84 14.20 3.66
N ASN A 274 -22.63 14.79 4.57
CA ASN A 274 -22.33 14.77 6.00
C ASN A 274 -22.52 13.36 6.56
N ILE A 275 -21.46 12.76 7.07
CA ILE A 275 -21.53 11.47 7.75
C ILE A 275 -22.05 11.71 9.18
N THR A 276 -23.19 11.12 9.52
CA THR A 276 -23.80 11.25 10.85
C THR A 276 -23.49 10.03 11.69
N VAL A 277 -23.00 10.25 12.91
CA VAL A 277 -22.62 9.21 13.86
C VAL A 277 -23.28 9.49 15.21
N LYS A 278 -23.88 8.46 15.83
CA LYS A 278 -24.51 8.57 17.14
C LYS A 278 -23.56 8.05 18.21
N LEU A 279 -23.12 8.94 19.11
CA LEU A 279 -22.14 8.61 20.16
C LEU A 279 -22.83 8.23 21.46
N MET A 280 -22.45 7.09 22.03
CA MET A 280 -22.77 6.70 23.40
C MET A 280 -21.58 7.04 24.29
N PHE A 281 -21.79 7.88 25.31
CA PHE A 281 -20.72 8.33 26.20
C PHE A 281 -21.09 8.13 27.67
N SER A 282 -20.09 7.79 28.48
CA SER A 282 -20.23 7.73 29.93
C SER A 282 -20.00 9.12 30.52
N LYS A 283 -21.07 9.74 31.05
CA LYS A 283 -20.96 11.05 31.73
C LYS A 283 -20.02 11.02 32.93
N TYR A 284 -20.02 9.91 33.69
CA TYR A 284 -19.18 9.76 34.87
C TYR A 284 -17.69 9.63 34.53
N LYS A 285 -17.36 8.83 33.50
CA LYS A 285 -15.97 8.62 33.08
C LYS A 285 -15.47 9.67 32.08
N ASN A 286 -16.37 10.47 31.51
CA ASN A 286 -16.09 11.42 30.43
C ASN A 286 -15.39 10.77 29.22
N ILE A 287 -15.84 9.56 28.84
CA ILE A 287 -15.32 8.81 27.69
C ILE A 287 -16.44 8.45 26.72
N VAL A 288 -16.10 8.33 25.43
CA VAL A 288 -16.96 7.68 24.43
C VAL A 288 -16.88 6.18 24.66
N CYS A 289 -18.02 5.53 24.87
CA CYS A 289 -18.09 4.08 25.03
C CYS A 289 -18.04 3.42 23.65
N TYR A 290 -18.93 3.85 22.75
CA TYR A 290 -18.99 3.42 21.37
C TYR A 290 -19.80 4.41 20.54
N ALA A 291 -19.71 4.26 19.23
CA ALA A 291 -20.48 4.95 18.23
C ALA A 291 -21.38 3.96 17.49
N GLU A 292 -22.66 4.30 17.33
CA GLU A 292 -23.55 3.70 16.35
C GLU A 292 -23.39 4.49 15.04
N ALA A 293 -22.93 3.81 13.99
CA ALA A 293 -22.63 4.44 12.72
C ALA A 293 -23.20 3.64 11.53
N ASN A 294 -23.56 4.33 10.46
CA ASN A 294 -24.01 3.68 9.23
C ASN A 294 -22.82 3.17 8.39
N LYS A 295 -23.12 2.54 7.25
CA LYS A 295 -22.10 2.04 6.31
C LYS A 295 -21.12 3.12 5.84
N ASP A 296 -21.54 4.38 5.76
CA ASP A 296 -20.73 5.48 5.22
C ASP A 296 -19.54 5.79 6.12
N PHE A 297 -19.76 5.81 7.44
CA PHE A 297 -18.68 5.97 8.40
C PHE A 297 -17.73 4.77 8.41
N VAL A 298 -18.27 3.55 8.32
CA VAL A 298 -17.46 2.32 8.26
C VAL A 298 -16.62 2.26 6.99
N ASN A 299 -17.21 2.61 5.84
CA ASN A 299 -16.50 2.71 4.56
C ASN A 299 -15.37 3.74 4.64
N LEU A 300 -15.59 4.88 5.30
CA LEU A 300 -14.54 5.86 5.57
C LEU A 300 -13.41 5.25 6.41
N LEU A 301 -13.72 4.58 7.53
CA LEU A 301 -12.69 3.95 8.36
C LEU A 301 -11.91 2.87 7.61
N PHE A 302 -12.58 2.02 6.83
CA PHE A 302 -11.93 1.01 6.00
C PHE A 302 -11.09 1.61 4.87
N SER A 303 -11.49 2.77 4.33
CA SER A 303 -10.73 3.45 3.28
C SER A 303 -9.32 3.82 3.73
N PHE A 304 -9.09 4.07 5.03
CA PHE A 304 -7.76 4.38 5.57
C PHE A 304 -6.74 3.26 5.33
N LEU A 305 -7.17 2.00 5.27
CA LEU A 305 -6.28 0.88 4.97
C LEU A 305 -5.72 0.92 3.53
N THR A 306 -6.42 1.61 2.63
CA THR A 306 -6.03 1.73 1.23
C THR A 306 -5.15 2.94 0.94
N VAL A 307 -5.01 3.83 1.92
CA VAL A 307 -4.20 5.05 1.81
C VAL A 307 -2.71 4.67 1.86
N PRO A 308 -1.89 5.12 0.89
CA PRO A 308 -0.44 4.94 0.93
C PRO A 308 0.21 5.67 2.12
N LEU A 309 1.31 5.13 2.66
CA LEU A 309 2.07 5.75 3.75
C LEU A 309 2.58 7.16 3.41
N ASN A 310 2.77 7.49 2.13
CA ASN A 310 3.01 8.85 1.65
C ASN A 310 2.02 9.86 2.24
N TYR A 311 0.73 9.54 2.30
CA TYR A 311 -0.28 10.48 2.76
C TYR A 311 -0.06 10.85 4.23
N MET A 312 0.34 9.88 5.05
CA MET A 312 0.76 10.14 6.43
C MET A 312 2.01 11.01 6.46
N ALA A 313 3.02 10.67 5.67
CA ALA A 313 4.28 11.40 5.60
C ALA A 313 4.10 12.87 5.16
N LYS A 314 3.15 13.14 4.25
CA LYS A 314 2.84 14.46 3.71
C LYS A 314 2.00 15.32 4.66
N ASN A 315 0.98 14.75 5.30
CA ASN A 315 -0.01 15.52 6.05
C ASN A 315 0.23 15.56 7.57
N LEU A 316 1.10 14.69 8.10
CA LEU A 316 1.35 14.60 9.54
C LEU A 316 2.70 15.20 9.97
N SER A 317 3.40 15.93 9.09
CA SER A 317 4.67 16.58 9.41
C SER A 317 4.56 17.66 10.49
N ASP A 318 3.38 18.28 10.63
CA ASP A 318 3.10 19.33 11.62
C ASP A 318 2.53 18.79 12.94
N VAL A 319 2.21 17.49 12.97
CA VAL A 319 1.75 16.78 14.17
C VAL A 319 2.96 16.11 14.78
N SER A 320 3.02 15.93 16.11
CA SER A 320 4.12 15.27 16.85
C SER A 320 4.27 13.77 16.51
N PHE A 321 4.42 13.46 15.23
CA PHE A 321 4.62 12.13 14.68
C PHE A 321 6.00 11.63 15.10
N ARG A 322 6.04 10.44 15.72
CA ARG A 322 7.25 9.90 16.36
C ARG A 322 8.26 9.34 15.36
N GLY A 323 7.81 9.01 14.15
CA GLY A 323 8.63 8.44 13.09
C GLY A 323 9.26 9.47 12.14
N CYS A 324 10.21 9.01 11.34
CA CYS A 324 10.94 9.82 10.37
C CYS A 324 10.48 9.66 8.91
N ILE A 325 9.40 8.91 8.61
CA ILE A 325 8.92 8.71 7.22
C ILE A 325 8.65 10.03 6.47
N HIS A 326 8.28 11.10 7.19
CA HIS A 326 8.09 12.44 6.61
C HIS A 326 9.37 13.04 6.01
N HIS A 327 10.55 12.73 6.57
CA HIS A 327 11.84 13.13 6.01
C HIS A 327 12.15 12.42 4.69
N LEU A 328 11.75 11.15 4.57
CA LEU A 328 11.88 10.40 3.32
C LEU A 328 10.97 10.98 2.24
N TYR A 329 9.71 11.29 2.58
CA TYR A 329 8.79 12.00 1.68
C TYR A 329 9.36 13.35 1.22
N LYS A 330 9.84 14.16 2.15
CA LYS A 330 10.46 15.46 1.83
C LYS A 330 11.67 15.28 0.91
N SER A 331 12.50 14.27 1.16
CA SER A 331 13.63 13.95 0.28
C SER A 331 13.17 13.60 -1.13
N ALA A 332 12.12 12.78 -1.27
CA ALA A 332 11.56 12.44 -2.58
C ALA A 332 11.00 13.68 -3.32
N GLN A 333 10.38 14.60 -2.59
CA GLN A 333 9.86 15.86 -3.13
C GLN A 333 10.98 16.79 -3.61
N ASP A 334 11.98 17.02 -2.75
CA ASP A 334 13.08 17.98 -2.96
C ASP A 334 14.13 17.47 -3.95
N LEU A 335 14.26 16.15 -4.10
CA LEU A 335 15.21 15.55 -5.02
C LEU A 335 14.90 15.95 -6.48
N GLY A 336 15.88 16.53 -7.16
CA GLY A 336 15.71 16.99 -8.55
C GLY A 336 15.34 15.87 -9.53
N GLU A 337 14.54 16.19 -10.54
CA GLU A 337 14.02 15.22 -11.52
C GLU A 337 15.13 14.42 -12.23
N ARG A 338 16.31 15.02 -12.41
CA ARG A 338 17.50 14.36 -12.99
C ARG A 338 17.96 13.09 -12.28
N PHE A 339 17.54 12.89 -11.02
CA PHE A 339 17.90 11.70 -10.25
C PHE A 339 16.90 10.56 -10.43
N PHE A 340 15.73 10.83 -11.00
CA PHE A 340 14.70 9.86 -11.32
C PHE A 340 14.83 9.39 -12.77
N LYS A 341 14.32 8.18 -13.06
CA LYS A 341 14.30 7.63 -14.42
C LYS A 341 13.41 8.43 -15.37
N SER A 342 12.32 8.99 -14.85
CA SER A 342 11.45 9.94 -15.55
C SER A 342 10.57 10.71 -14.55
N GLN A 343 9.77 11.65 -15.05
CA GLN A 343 8.80 12.36 -14.23
C GLN A 343 7.72 11.43 -13.64
N SER A 344 7.31 10.40 -14.37
CA SER A 344 6.35 9.42 -13.86
C SER A 344 6.93 8.62 -12.69
N HIS A 345 8.23 8.29 -12.73
CA HIS A 345 8.89 7.58 -11.63
C HIS A 345 9.00 8.44 -10.36
N LYS A 346 9.16 9.76 -10.48
CA LYS A 346 9.12 10.69 -9.34
C LYS A 346 7.71 10.82 -8.76
N SER A 347 6.69 10.90 -9.62
CA SER A 347 5.31 11.13 -9.16
C SER A 347 4.76 9.98 -8.32
N ILE A 348 5.19 8.74 -8.54
CA ILE A 348 4.69 7.56 -7.83
C ILE A 348 4.94 7.63 -6.30
N PRO A 349 6.17 7.82 -5.79
CA PRO A 349 6.41 7.93 -4.35
C PRO A 349 5.97 9.28 -3.76
N VAL A 350 5.88 10.35 -4.55
CA VAL A 350 5.54 11.71 -4.08
C VAL A 350 4.02 11.95 -4.03
N ASN A 351 3.26 11.43 -4.98
CA ASN A 351 1.80 11.54 -5.02
C ASN A 351 1.19 10.22 -5.52
N PRO A 352 1.32 9.11 -4.75
CA PRO A 352 0.73 7.84 -5.12
C PRO A 352 -0.80 7.96 -5.19
N CYS A 353 -1.37 7.40 -6.24
CA CYS A 353 -2.81 7.31 -6.40
C CYS A 353 -3.41 6.21 -5.50
N LEU A 354 -4.69 6.35 -5.17
CA LEU A 354 -5.41 5.27 -4.49
C LEU A 354 -5.48 4.01 -5.38
N PRO A 355 -5.48 2.81 -4.76
CA PRO A 355 -5.68 1.54 -5.44
C PRO A 355 -6.90 1.52 -6.38
N TYR A 356 -6.84 0.71 -7.44
CA TYR A 356 -7.90 0.66 -8.46
C TYR A 356 -9.29 0.38 -7.87
N GLY A 357 -10.24 1.25 -8.20
CA GLY A 357 -11.64 1.20 -7.76
C GLY A 357 -11.85 1.26 -6.25
N PHE A 358 -10.87 1.77 -5.49
CA PHE A 358 -11.10 2.29 -4.15
C PHE A 358 -11.40 3.78 -4.24
N SER A 359 -12.69 4.12 -4.32
CA SER A 359 -13.11 5.50 -4.13
C SER A 359 -14.34 5.57 -3.25
N TYR A 360 -14.13 5.53 -1.93
CA TYR A 360 -15.13 6.04 -1.02
C TYR A 360 -14.82 7.51 -0.74
N GLY A 361 -15.66 8.41 -1.28
CA GLY A 361 -15.53 9.84 -1.06
C GLY A 361 -14.11 10.38 -1.30
N SER A 362 -13.56 10.21 -2.52
CA SER A 362 -12.25 10.77 -2.92
C SER A 362 -12.09 12.26 -2.60
N ASP A 363 -13.21 12.96 -2.44
CA ASP A 363 -13.27 14.37 -2.09
C ASP A 363 -13.02 14.62 -0.57
N LEU A 364 -13.24 13.61 0.30
CA LEU A 364 -13.04 13.72 1.75
C LEU A 364 -11.55 13.71 2.14
N LEU A 365 -10.73 12.91 1.45
CA LEU A 365 -9.27 12.85 1.70
C LEU A 365 -8.46 13.65 0.69
N GLY A 366 -9.08 14.15 -0.39
CA GLY A 366 -8.39 14.94 -1.43
C GLY A 366 -7.31 14.15 -2.19
N ILE A 367 -7.39 12.82 -2.21
CA ILE A 367 -6.39 11.96 -2.87
C ILE A 367 -6.82 11.69 -4.31
N GLY A 368 -5.90 11.90 -5.25
CA GLY A 368 -6.10 11.62 -6.67
C GLY A 368 -6.42 10.14 -6.92
N LYS A 369 -7.34 9.89 -7.85
CA LYS A 369 -7.67 8.54 -8.31
C LYS A 369 -6.70 8.11 -9.40
N ALA A 370 -6.26 6.85 -9.35
CA ALA A 370 -5.56 6.26 -10.49
C ALA A 370 -6.53 6.23 -11.69
N SER A 371 -6.04 6.59 -12.87
CA SER A 371 -6.77 6.34 -14.11
C SER A 371 -7.00 4.83 -14.25
N HIS A 372 -8.20 4.40 -14.63
CA HIS A 372 -8.47 2.97 -14.84
C HIS A 372 -7.64 2.48 -16.04
N PRO A 373 -6.64 1.59 -15.85
CA PRO A 373 -5.86 1.08 -16.95
C PRO A 373 -6.80 0.25 -17.83
N ILE A 374 -6.74 0.50 -19.13
CA ILE A 374 -7.44 -0.29 -20.13
C ILE A 374 -6.47 -1.35 -20.61
N TYR A 375 -6.86 -2.61 -20.50
CA TYR A 375 -6.10 -3.73 -21.03
C TYR A 375 -6.80 -4.26 -22.28
N TYR A 376 -6.05 -4.73 -23.25
CA TYR A 376 -6.55 -5.31 -24.48
C TYR A 376 -6.42 -6.83 -24.43
N TYR A 377 -7.56 -7.50 -24.52
CA TYR A 377 -7.65 -8.95 -24.66
C TYR A 377 -7.76 -9.31 -26.13
N ALA A 378 -6.72 -9.93 -26.67
CA ALA A 378 -6.67 -10.40 -28.05
C ALA A 378 -6.93 -11.91 -28.11
N TYR A 379 -7.77 -12.32 -29.05
CA TYR A 379 -8.23 -13.69 -29.21
C TYR A 379 -8.16 -14.14 -30.66
N ASN A 380 -8.22 -15.46 -30.84
CA ASN A 380 -8.35 -16.08 -32.14
C ASN A 380 -9.46 -17.14 -32.06
N SER A 381 -10.54 -16.98 -32.84
CA SER A 381 -11.68 -17.92 -32.84
C SER A 381 -11.42 -19.14 -33.73
N ASN A 382 -10.44 -19.05 -34.63
CA ASN A 382 -10.21 -20.01 -35.69
C ASN A 382 -8.87 -20.71 -35.47
N ILE A 383 -8.95 -22.03 -35.26
CA ILE A 383 -8.14 -23.08 -35.90
C ILE A 383 -7.72 -24.18 -34.90
N ILE A 384 -8.40 -25.33 -34.97
CA ILE A 384 -7.73 -26.63 -34.83
C ILE A 384 -6.99 -26.81 -36.17
N TYR A 385 -5.68 -26.56 -36.18
CA TYR A 385 -4.88 -26.85 -37.39
C TYR A 385 -4.90 -28.36 -37.57
N PRO A 386 -4.83 -28.90 -38.80
CA PRO A 386 -4.40 -30.28 -38.99
C PRO A 386 -2.95 -30.35 -38.49
N GLY A 387 -2.76 -30.59 -37.19
CA GLY A 387 -1.50 -30.40 -36.45
C GLY A 387 -1.61 -29.84 -35.02
N GLY A 388 -2.77 -29.34 -34.57
CA GLY A 388 -3.07 -29.18 -33.14
C GLY A 388 -2.47 -27.98 -32.36
N TYR A 389 -1.98 -26.92 -32.99
CA TYR A 389 -1.45 -25.77 -32.25
C TYR A 389 -2.56 -24.79 -31.79
N TYR A 390 -2.88 -24.83 -30.49
CA TYR A 390 -3.75 -23.85 -29.81
C TYR A 390 -3.01 -22.50 -29.64
N VAL A 391 -3.61 -21.40 -30.09
CA VAL A 391 -3.06 -20.06 -29.88
C VAL A 391 -3.61 -19.51 -28.57
N GLU A 392 -2.75 -19.34 -27.57
CA GLU A 392 -3.16 -18.77 -26.29
C GLU A 392 -3.60 -17.30 -26.44
N PRO A 393 -4.66 -16.88 -25.71
CA PRO A 393 -5.12 -15.50 -25.71
C PRO A 393 -4.03 -14.58 -25.13
N LEU A 394 -3.95 -13.37 -25.68
CA LEU A 394 -2.97 -12.35 -25.26
C LEU A 394 -3.68 -11.25 -24.48
N LEU A 395 -3.16 -10.91 -23.31
CA LEU A 395 -3.56 -9.70 -22.58
C LEU A 395 -2.40 -8.70 -22.60
N THR A 396 -2.66 -7.44 -22.95
CA THR A 396 -1.64 -6.39 -22.99
C THR A 396 -2.22 -5.02 -22.69
N ASN A 397 -1.44 -4.12 -22.09
CA ASN A 397 -1.79 -2.70 -21.99
C ASN A 397 -1.39 -1.89 -23.23
N ASP A 398 -0.65 -2.49 -24.17
CA ASP A 398 -0.18 -1.85 -25.38
C ASP A 398 -0.78 -2.56 -26.61
N LYS A 399 -1.74 -1.88 -27.25
CA LYS A 399 -2.42 -2.40 -28.43
C LYS A 399 -1.45 -2.69 -29.58
N SER A 400 -0.29 -2.03 -29.65
CA SER A 400 0.71 -2.26 -30.71
C SER A 400 1.35 -3.66 -30.63
N LEU A 401 1.30 -4.31 -29.46
CA LEU A 401 1.79 -5.68 -29.28
C LEU A 401 0.88 -6.76 -29.89
N ILE A 402 -0.31 -6.38 -30.34
CA ILE A 402 -1.30 -7.29 -30.91
C ILE A 402 -1.03 -7.45 -32.40
N CYS A 403 -0.52 -8.61 -32.79
CA CYS A 403 -0.26 -8.92 -34.19
C CYS A 403 -1.55 -9.39 -34.89
N SER A 404 -2.01 -8.63 -35.88
CA SER A 404 -3.22 -8.94 -36.66
C SER A 404 -3.13 -10.25 -37.44
N SER A 405 -1.93 -10.75 -37.72
CA SER A 405 -1.74 -12.06 -38.36
C SER A 405 -1.93 -13.24 -37.39
N ARG A 406 -1.95 -13.00 -36.07
CA ARG A 406 -2.10 -14.03 -35.02
C ARG A 406 -3.45 -13.99 -34.32
N TYR A 407 -4.06 -12.80 -34.23
CA TYR A 407 -5.30 -12.57 -33.50
C TYR A 407 -6.35 -11.96 -34.43
N GLU A 408 -7.56 -12.51 -34.37
CA GLU A 408 -8.71 -12.08 -35.20
C GLU A 408 -9.32 -10.77 -34.69
N GLY A 409 -9.24 -10.54 -33.38
CA GLY A 409 -9.78 -9.34 -32.77
C GLY A 409 -9.18 -9.07 -31.39
N SER A 410 -9.43 -7.86 -30.89
CA SER A 410 -9.07 -7.46 -29.55
C SER A 410 -10.20 -6.66 -28.92
N VAL A 411 -10.46 -6.86 -27.63
CA VAL A 411 -11.43 -6.06 -26.86
C VAL A 411 -10.75 -5.36 -25.69
N PRO A 412 -11.13 -4.12 -25.37
CA PRO A 412 -10.70 -3.47 -24.15
C PRO A 412 -11.43 -4.09 -22.94
N LEU A 413 -10.67 -4.44 -21.91
CA LEU A 413 -11.11 -4.91 -20.61
C LEU A 413 -10.90 -3.81 -19.57
N LYS A 414 -11.82 -3.72 -18.61
CA LYS A 414 -11.78 -2.79 -17.47
C LYS A 414 -11.44 -3.55 -16.19
N VAL A 415 -10.58 -2.95 -15.37
CA VAL A 415 -10.27 -3.48 -14.03
C VAL A 415 -11.46 -3.25 -13.09
N ILE A 416 -11.93 -4.32 -12.46
CA ILE A 416 -12.90 -4.28 -11.36
C ILE A 416 -12.22 -3.73 -10.11
N GLY A 417 -12.91 -2.90 -9.34
CA GLY A 417 -12.42 -2.49 -8.04
C GLY A 417 -13.56 -2.35 -7.03
N SER A 418 -13.18 -2.08 -5.78
CA SER A 418 -14.01 -2.29 -4.59
C SER A 418 -15.29 -1.47 -4.48
N THR A 419 -15.39 -0.37 -5.22
CA THR A 419 -16.57 0.51 -5.24
C THR A 419 -17.18 0.65 -6.62
N SER A 420 -16.78 -0.17 -7.60
CA SER A 420 -17.25 -0.05 -8.99
C SER A 420 -18.77 -0.24 -9.10
N ASP A 421 -19.39 0.34 -10.15
CA ASP A 421 -20.82 0.28 -10.55
C ASP A 421 -21.29 -1.16 -10.90
N ASN A 422 -20.97 -2.10 -10.04
CA ASN A 422 -21.31 -3.52 -10.10
C ASN A 422 -22.51 -3.81 -9.23
N THR A 423 -23.48 -2.92 -9.25
CA THR A 423 -24.72 -3.17 -8.55
C THR A 423 -25.54 -4.19 -9.36
N PHE A 424 -25.87 -5.31 -8.70
CA PHE A 424 -27.03 -6.13 -9.05
C PHE A 424 -28.37 -5.41 -8.72
N SER A 425 -28.30 -4.16 -8.26
CA SER A 425 -29.40 -3.33 -7.79
C SER A 425 -29.34 -1.92 -8.39
N ASN A 426 -30.47 -1.37 -8.82
CA ASN A 426 -30.59 -0.06 -9.49
C ASN A 426 -30.31 1.17 -8.56
N GLY A 427 -29.41 1.08 -7.59
CA GLY A 427 -29.08 2.14 -6.64
C GLY A 427 -27.66 2.64 -6.78
N ASN A 428 -27.46 3.94 -6.51
CA ASN A 428 -26.18 4.65 -6.47
C ASN A 428 -25.34 4.25 -5.22
N ASP A 429 -25.32 2.95 -4.90
CA ASP A 429 -25.01 2.40 -3.57
C ASP A 429 -23.54 1.93 -3.45
N GLY A 430 -22.61 2.70 -4.02
CA GLY A 430 -21.18 2.41 -4.04
C GLY A 430 -20.54 2.43 -2.65
N GLY A 431 -19.74 1.40 -2.32
CA GLY A 431 -19.05 1.29 -1.03
C GLY A 431 -18.44 -0.08 -0.80
N ILE A 432 -17.57 -0.20 0.20
CA ILE A 432 -16.92 -1.47 0.59
C ILE A 432 -17.94 -2.40 1.26
N VAL A 433 -18.79 -1.83 2.11
CA VAL A 433 -19.89 -2.50 2.80
C VAL A 433 -21.15 -2.47 1.94
N SER A 434 -21.80 -3.63 1.80
CA SER A 434 -22.92 -3.86 0.87
C SER A 434 -24.32 -3.61 1.45
N VAL A 435 -24.45 -3.51 2.78
CA VAL A 435 -25.78 -3.50 3.43
C VAL A 435 -26.15 -2.08 3.91
N PRO A 436 -27.06 -1.37 3.21
CA PRO A 436 -27.35 0.05 3.49
C PRO A 436 -28.08 0.30 4.81
N THR A 437 -28.82 -0.67 5.33
CA THR A 437 -29.64 -0.52 6.55
C THR A 437 -28.97 -0.99 7.83
N THR A 438 -27.77 -1.56 7.75
CA THR A 438 -27.06 -2.07 8.93
C THR A 438 -26.36 -0.94 9.66
N MET A 439 -26.74 -0.74 10.92
CA MET A 439 -25.95 0.06 11.86
C MET A 439 -24.78 -0.78 12.35
N PHE A 440 -23.63 -0.16 12.55
CA PHE A 440 -22.42 -0.77 13.10
C PHE A 440 -22.11 -0.17 14.46
N ILE A 441 -21.52 -0.97 15.34
CA ILE A 441 -20.93 -0.51 16.58
C ILE A 441 -19.45 -0.30 16.34
N VAL A 442 -18.98 0.92 16.61
CA VAL A 442 -17.57 1.29 16.53
C VAL A 442 -17.09 1.70 17.92
N THR A 443 -16.13 0.97 18.49
CA THR A 443 -15.57 1.31 19.80
C THR A 443 -14.66 2.53 19.72
N ASP A 444 -14.30 3.10 20.87
CA ASP A 444 -13.29 4.17 20.96
C ASP A 444 -11.91 3.75 20.39
N SER A 445 -11.61 2.44 20.47
CA SER A 445 -10.43 1.84 19.86
C SER A 445 -10.58 1.55 18.35
N LEU A 446 -11.65 2.05 17.71
CA LEU A 446 -12.03 1.83 16.31
C LEU A 446 -12.22 0.35 15.92
N THR A 447 -12.59 -0.50 16.89
CA THR A 447 -13.04 -1.86 16.58
C THR A 447 -14.46 -1.77 16.05
N ILE A 448 -14.68 -2.29 14.84
CA ILE A 448 -15.98 -2.31 14.16
C ILE A 448 -16.59 -3.70 14.33
N SER A 449 -17.83 -3.75 14.79
CA SER A 449 -18.63 -4.97 14.91
C SER A 449 -20.08 -4.71 14.50
N LEU A 450 -20.79 -5.78 14.19
CA LEU A 450 -22.24 -5.71 14.01
C LEU A 450 -22.94 -5.53 15.36
N PRO A 451 -24.16 -4.95 15.39
CA PRO A 451 -24.98 -4.93 16.58
C PRO A 451 -25.33 -6.38 16.88
N VAL A 452 -24.75 -6.94 17.94
CA VAL A 452 -25.20 -8.24 18.43
C VAL A 452 -26.66 -8.06 18.85
N LEU A 453 -27.57 -8.87 18.30
CA LEU A 453 -28.91 -9.07 18.84
C LEU A 453 -28.81 -9.73 20.23
N ALA A 454 -28.35 -8.98 21.23
CA ALA A 454 -28.47 -9.28 22.64
C ALA A 454 -27.89 -8.11 23.45
N CYS A 455 -28.75 -7.21 23.91
CA CYS A 455 -28.49 -6.47 25.14
C CYS A 455 -28.30 -7.49 26.27
N PRO A 456 -27.16 -7.52 27.01
CA PRO A 456 -27.10 -8.22 28.28
C PRO A 456 -27.68 -7.38 29.43
N PHE A 457 -28.08 -6.13 29.17
CA PHE A 457 -28.80 -5.31 30.15
C PHE A 457 -30.30 -5.65 30.15
N SER A 458 -30.65 -6.90 30.40
CA SER A 458 -31.94 -7.21 31.01
C SER A 458 -31.89 -6.68 32.44
N ARG A 459 -32.78 -5.73 32.72
CA ARG A 459 -33.09 -5.24 34.07
C ARG A 459 -33.12 -6.40 35.07
N ASN A 460 -32.43 -6.22 36.19
CA ASN A 460 -32.97 -6.48 37.52
C ASN A 460 -32.57 -5.31 38.41
#